data_AF-U5U0I8-F1
#
_entry.id   AF-U5U0I8-F1
#
_cell.length_a   1.000
_cell.length_b   1.000
_cell.length_c   1.000
_cell.angle_alpha   90.00
_cell.angle_beta   90.00
_cell.angle_gamma   90.00
#
_symmetry.space_group_name_H-M   'P 1'
#
loop_
_entity.id
_entity.type
_entity.pdbx_description
1 polymer ?
#
loop_
_entity_poly.entity_id
_entity_poly.type
_entity_poly.pdbx_seq_one_letter_code
_entity_poly.pdbx_strand_id
1 'polypeptide(L)'
;GALDFGIIVDGAVIIVENCIRRLAEEQHHRGRLASRAERCEIVFQATREVVKPSIFGVFIIMVVYLPILTLSGIEGKMFHPMA
;
A
#
# COMPACT_ATOMS: atom_id res chain seq x y z
N GLY A 1 15.76 4.89 8.58
CA GLY A 1 15.92 3.68 7.74
C GLY A 1 14.70 2.77 7.80
N ALA A 2 14.53 1.98 8.87
CA ALA A 2 13.52 0.90 8.91
C ALA A 2 12.05 1.34 8.87
N LEU A 3 11.73 2.55 9.38
CA LEU A 3 10.36 3.07 9.43
C LEU A 3 9.82 3.42 8.03
N ASP A 4 10.70 3.85 7.12
CA ASP A 4 10.34 4.23 5.75
C ASP A 4 10.03 2.99 4.90
N PHE A 5 10.86 1.95 5.01
CA PHE A 5 10.62 0.68 4.30
C PHE A 5 9.30 0.01 4.71
N GLY A 6 8.96 0.04 6.00
CA GLY A 6 7.70 -0.52 6.49
C GLY A 6 6.49 0.17 5.85
N ILE A 7 6.49 1.50 5.81
CA ILE A 7 5.41 2.30 5.22
C ILE A 7 5.33 2.12 3.70
N ILE A 8 6.48 2.08 3.01
CA ILE A 8 6.53 1.90 1.55
C ILE A 8 6.00 0.51 1.14
N VAL A 9 6.32 -0.53 1.91
CA VAL A 9 5.97 -1.92 1.59
C VAL A 9 4.54 -2.27 2.04
N ASP A 10 4.00 -1.60 3.06
CA ASP A 10 2.66 -1.87 3.61
C ASP A 10 1.56 -1.82 2.53
N GLY A 11 1.53 -0.74 1.73
CA GLY A 11 0.55 -0.61 0.65
C GLY A 11 0.62 -1.73 -0.39
N ALA A 12 1.82 -2.19 -0.73
CA ALA A 12 2.01 -3.29 -1.67
C ALA A 12 1.56 -4.64 -1.07
N VAL A 13 1.89 -4.90 0.20
CA VAL A 13 1.51 -6.14 0.89
C VAL A 13 0.00 -6.24 1.03
N ILE A 14 -0.69 -5.15 1.40
CA ILE A 14 -2.16 -5.14 1.53
C ILE A 14 -2.84 -5.48 0.18
N ILE A 15 -2.35 -4.93 -0.93
CA ILE A 15 -2.90 -5.22 -2.27
C ILE A 15 -2.66 -6.69 -2.65
N VAL A 16 -1.44 -7.19 -2.43
CA VAL A 16 -1.08 -8.58 -2.75
C VAL A 16 -1.92 -9.56 -1.93
N GLU A 17 -2.09 -9.32 -0.63
CA GLU A 17 -2.87 -10.16 0.26
C GLU A 17 -4.35 -10.21 -0.17
N ASN A 18 -4.95 -9.07 -0.54
CA ASN A 18 -6.32 -9.05 -1.02
C ASN A 18 -6.50 -9.79 -2.36
N CYS A 19 -5.54 -9.64 -3.28
CA CYS A 19 -5.54 -10.37 -4.54
C CYS A 19 -5.45 -11.89 -4.33
N ILE A 20 -4.56 -12.34 -3.43
CA ILE A 20 -4.40 -13.76 -3.10
C ILE A 20 -5.68 -14.30 -2.46
N ARG A 21 -6.27 -13.56 -1.51
CA ARG A 21 -7.53 -13.92 -0.85
C ARG A 21 -8.66 -14.11 -1.87
N ARG A 22 -8.88 -13.13 -2.77
CA ARG A 22 -9.92 -13.19 -3.81
C ARG A 22 -9.70 -14.33 -4.80
N LEU A 23 -8.45 -14.58 -5.21
CA LEU A 23 -8.11 -15.70 -6.10
C LEU A 23 -8.37 -17.05 -5.42
N ALA A 24 -8.05 -17.18 -4.13
CA ALA A 24 -8.30 -18.39 -3.35
C ALA A 24 -9.81 -18.64 -3.17
N GLU A 25 -10.58 -17.60 -2.86
CA GLU A 25 -12.05 -17.65 -2.76
C GLU A 25 -12.68 -18.10 -4.08
N GLU A 26 -12.32 -17.47 -5.21
CA GLU A 26 -12.84 -17.85 -6.54
C GLU A 26 -12.45 -19.27 -6.95
N GLN A 27 -11.22 -19.71 -6.62
CA GLN A 27 -10.79 -21.09 -6.86
C GLN A 27 -11.62 -22.09 -6.04
N HIS A 28 -11.89 -21.78 -4.77
CA HIS A 28 -12.69 -22.64 -3.89
C HIS A 28 -14.15 -22.68 -4.36
N HIS A 29 -14.70 -21.54 -4.77
CA HIS A 29 -16.09 -21.42 -5.22
C HIS A 29 -16.36 -22.12 -6.55
N ARG A 30 -15.36 -22.18 -7.44
CA ARG A 30 -15.48 -22.79 -8.78
C ARG A 30 -14.96 -24.22 -8.86
N GLY A 31 -14.22 -24.69 -7.85
CA GLY A 31 -13.61 -26.03 -7.82
C GLY A 31 -12.58 -26.28 -8.93
N ARG A 32 -12.13 -25.23 -9.62
CA ARG A 32 -11.13 -25.29 -10.70
C ARG A 32 -10.22 -24.07 -10.68
N LEU A 33 -9.06 -24.20 -11.32
CA LEU A 33 -8.17 -23.06 -11.56
C LEU A 33 -8.86 -22.05 -12.49
N ALA A 34 -8.77 -20.76 -12.13
CA ALA A 34 -9.22 -19.66 -12.97
C ALA A 34 -8.30 -19.52 -14.20
N SER A 35 -8.90 -19.23 -15.36
CA SER A 35 -8.16 -18.93 -16.58
C SER A 35 -7.35 -17.64 -16.43
N ARG A 36 -6.36 -17.41 -17.31
CA ARG A 36 -5.57 -16.16 -17.28
C ARG A 36 -6.43 -14.90 -17.34
N ALA A 37 -7.49 -14.91 -18.15
CA ALA A 37 -8.41 -13.78 -18.28
C ALA A 37 -9.20 -13.54 -16.99
N GLU A 38 -9.75 -14.62 -16.39
CA GLU A 38 -10.48 -14.55 -15.11
C GLU A 38 -9.57 -14.06 -13.98
N ARG A 39 -8.33 -14.54 -13.91
CA ARG A 39 -7.35 -14.08 -12.90
C ARG A 39 -7.06 -12.59 -13.03
N CYS A 40 -6.95 -12.08 -14.25
CA CYS A 40 -6.71 -10.65 -14.50
C CYS A 40 -7.89 -9.81 -14.00
N GLU A 41 -9.12 -10.23 -14.32
CA GLU A 41 -10.34 -9.56 -13.85
C GLU A 41 -10.46 -9.59 -12.33
N ILE A 42 -10.22 -10.74 -11.69
CA ILE A 42 -10.27 -10.88 -10.23
C ILE A 42 -9.24 -9.96 -9.57
N VAL A 43 -8.00 -9.93 -10.07
CA VAL A 43 -6.95 -9.04 -9.56
C VAL A 43 -7.33 -7.57 -9.76
N PHE A 44 -7.93 -7.20 -10.88
CA PHE A 44 -8.37 -5.84 -11.15
C PHE A 44 -9.45 -5.39 -10.17
N GLN A 45 -10.47 -6.22 -9.95
CA GLN A 45 -11.53 -5.94 -8.97
C GLN A 45 -11.00 -5.89 -7.54
N ALA A 46 -10.16 -6.85 -7.17
CA ALA A 46 -9.50 -6.89 -5.86
C ALA A 46 -8.66 -5.63 -5.62
N THR A 47 -7.92 -5.17 -6.62
CA THR A 47 -7.11 -3.95 -6.51
C THR A 47 -7.99 -2.71 -6.32
N ARG A 48 -9.08 -2.57 -7.09
CA ARG A 48 -9.99 -1.42 -6.99
C ARG A 48 -10.63 -1.26 -5.61
N GLU A 49 -10.93 -2.36 -4.93
CA GLU A 49 -11.55 -2.37 -3.60
C GLU A 49 -10.60 -1.82 -2.52
N VAL A 50 -9.29 -2.05 -2.69
CA VAL A 50 -8.24 -1.73 -1.70
C VAL A 50 -7.57 -0.38 -1.97
N VAL A 51 -7.63 0.13 -3.20
CA VAL A 51 -7.05 1.43 -3.59
C VAL A 51 -7.61 2.59 -2.75
N LYS A 52 -8.92 2.62 -2.51
CA LYS A 52 -9.55 3.70 -1.72
C LYS A 52 -9.00 3.80 -0.29
N PRO A 53 -9.03 2.74 0.54
CA PRO A 53 -8.50 2.81 1.89
C PRO A 53 -6.99 3.02 1.93
N SER A 54 -6.23 2.42 0.99
CA SER A 54 -4.78 2.56 0.94
C SER A 54 -4.33 4.01 0.66
N ILE A 55 -4.97 4.69 -0.30
CA ILE A 55 -4.69 6.11 -0.60
C ILE A 55 -4.97 7.01 0.60
N PHE A 56 -6.03 6.74 1.36
CA PHE A 56 -6.36 7.54 2.54
C PHE A 56 -5.28 7.43 3.62
N GLY A 57 -4.72 6.24 3.83
CA GLY A 57 -3.59 6.03 4.75
C GLY A 57 -2.34 6.81 4.31
N VAL A 58 -1.96 6.70 3.03
CA VAL A 58 -0.83 7.47 2.47
C VAL A 58 -1.06 8.97 2.58
N PHE A 59 -2.29 9.44 2.39
CA PHE A 59 -2.66 10.84 2.53
C PHE A 59 -2.48 11.36 3.97
N ILE A 60 -2.88 10.59 4.98
CA ILE A 60 -2.67 10.95 6.39
C ILE A 60 -1.17 11.09 6.68
N ILE A 61 -0.35 10.12 6.25
CA ILE A 61 1.10 10.15 6.43
C ILE A 61 1.67 11.39 5.74
N MET A 62 1.24 11.69 4.51
CA MET A 62 1.66 12.89 3.78
C MET A 62 1.31 14.18 4.53
N VAL A 63 0.10 14.30 5.08
CA VAL A 63 -0.33 15.47 5.87
C VAL A 63 0.48 15.64 7.15
N VAL A 64 0.93 14.55 7.78
CA VAL A 64 1.80 14.59 8.96
C VAL A 64 3.25 14.95 8.61
N TYR A 65 3.74 14.50 7.44
CA TYR A 65 5.10 14.79 6.97
C TYR A 65 5.27 16.18 6.36
N LEU A 66 4.22 16.74 5.77
CA LEU A 66 4.22 18.08 5.19
C LEU A 66 4.68 19.17 6.19
N PRO A 67 4.17 19.25 7.43
CA PRO A 67 4.63 20.25 8.41
C PRO A 67 6.10 20.05 8.80
N ILE A 68 6.56 18.80 8.90
CA ILE A 68 7.97 18.46 9.19
C ILE A 68 8.91 19.05 8.11
N LEU A 69 8.48 19.03 6.84
CA LEU A 69 9.24 19.64 5.74
C LEU A 69 9.19 21.18 5.76
N THR A 70 8.07 21.77 6.18
CA THR A 70 7.91 23.24 6.31
C THR A 70 8.66 23.84 7.52
N LEU A 71 9.08 23.03 8.49
CA LEU A 71 9.96 23.41 9.60
C LEU A 71 11.41 23.68 9.17
N SER A 72 11.63 24.00 7.89
CA SER A 72 12.89 24.48 7.31
C SER A 72 13.23 25.93 7.69
N GLY A 73 12.95 26.32 8.94
CA GLY A 73 13.23 27.65 9.47
C GLY A 73 14.54 27.74 10.26
N ILE A 74 14.78 26.84 11.23
CA ILE A 74 15.95 26.96 12.15
C ILE A 74 16.55 25.59 12.58
N GLU A 75 15.91 24.44 12.35
CA GLU A 75 16.39 23.12 12.84
C GLU A 75 17.06 22.24 11.78
N GLY A 76 17.30 22.73 10.57
CA GLY A 76 18.03 22.01 9.51
C GLY A 76 19.51 21.69 9.85
N LYS A 77 20.05 22.23 10.95
CA LYS A 77 21.42 21.97 11.43
C LYS A 77 21.53 20.90 12.54
N MET A 78 20.42 20.46 13.16
CA MET A 78 20.44 19.40 14.18
C MET A 78 20.14 18.00 13.62
N PHE A 79 19.58 17.89 12.41
CA PHE A 79 19.28 16.61 11.76
C PHE A 79 20.30 16.15 10.72
N HIS A 80 21.44 16.85 10.60
CA HIS A 80 22.54 16.39 9.75
C HIS A 80 23.24 15.09 10.22
N PRO A 81 23.27 14.69 11.51
CA PRO A 81 23.90 13.43 11.92
C PRO A 81 22.89 12.28 12.09
N MET A 82 21.67 12.41 11.56
CA MET A 82 20.65 11.34 11.52
C MET A 82 20.31 10.95 10.07
N ALA A 83 21.25 11.17 9.14
CA ALA A 83 21.33 10.54 7.83
C ALA A 83 22.44 9.49 7.87
#